data_AF-A0A821HIS9-F1
#
_entry.id   AF-A0A821HIS9-F1
#
_cell.length_a   1.000
_cell.length_b   1.000
_cell.length_c   1.000
_cell.angle_alpha   90.00
_cell.angle_beta   90.00
_cell.angle_gamma   90.00
#
_symmetry.space_group_name_H-M   'P 1'
#
loop_
_entity.id
_entity.type
_entity.pdbx_description
1 polymer ?
#
loop_
_entity_poly.entity_id
_entity_poly.type
_entity_poly.pdbx_seq_one_letter_code
_entity_poly.pdbx_strand_id
1 'polypeptide(L)'
;MNGVQRSNNYDSNRSALVAVDNNCAYLSLAREFISSLHRPSAIFDTQFDWCYCIACYKTEWDDVLQAGEAFYVIPRDWVRLGIHIDHVVEQIHGIWDS
;
A
#
# COMPACT_ATOMS: atom_id res chain seq x y z
N MET A 1 26.53 19.34 -16.95
CA MET A 1 25.68 19.13 -15.77
C MET A 1 24.56 18.21 -16.20
N ASN A 2 24.73 16.90 -16.00
CA ASN A 2 23.79 15.90 -16.49
C ASN A 2 22.68 15.72 -15.46
N GLY A 3 21.46 16.13 -15.81
CA GLY A 3 20.26 15.91 -15.01
C GLY A 3 19.96 14.41 -14.94
N VAL A 4 20.04 13.84 -13.74
CA VAL A 4 19.60 12.48 -13.48
C VAL A 4 18.08 12.46 -13.55
N GLN A 5 17.54 11.96 -14.65
CA GLN A 5 16.13 11.56 -14.71
C GLN A 5 15.94 10.40 -13.73
N ARG A 6 15.31 10.68 -12.58
CA ARG A 6 14.79 9.65 -11.68
C ARG A 6 13.57 9.03 -12.36
N SER A 7 13.77 7.94 -13.08
CA SER A 7 12.66 7.09 -13.50
C SER A 7 12.05 6.45 -12.25
N ASN A 8 10.80 6.82 -11.95
CA ASN A 8 10.00 6.19 -10.90
C ASN A 8 9.65 4.75 -11.33
N ASN A 9 10.57 3.81 -11.07
CA ASN A 9 10.34 2.38 -11.27
C ASN A 9 9.25 1.78 -10.36
N TYR A 10 8.68 2.57 -9.45
CA TYR A 10 7.56 2.16 -8.61
C TYR A 10 6.25 2.01 -9.40
N ASP A 11 6.04 2.85 -10.43
CA ASP A 11 4.82 2.80 -11.25
C ASP A 11 4.91 1.77 -12.40
N SER A 12 6.10 1.39 -12.87
CA SER A 12 6.24 0.45 -14.00
C SER A 12 5.86 -0.99 -13.63
N ASN A 13 5.94 -1.38 -12.35
CA ASN A 13 5.44 -2.66 -11.86
C ASN A 13 3.96 -2.63 -11.44
N ARG A 14 3.34 -1.44 -11.40
CA ARG A 14 1.92 -1.25 -11.05
C ARG A 14 0.98 -1.86 -12.10
N SER A 15 1.43 -1.93 -13.35
CA SER A 15 0.65 -2.49 -14.47
C SER A 15 0.60 -4.02 -14.50
N ALA A 16 1.40 -4.71 -13.69
CA ALA A 16 1.51 -6.18 -13.72
C ALA A 16 0.86 -6.88 -12.51
N LEU A 17 0.41 -6.14 -11.50
CA LEU A 17 -0.09 -6.70 -10.26
C LEU A 17 -1.61 -6.52 -10.17
N VAL A 18 -2.28 -7.66 -10.09
CA VAL A 18 -3.72 -7.86 -10.29
C VAL A 18 -4.55 -7.00 -9.33
N ALA A 19 -5.64 -6.43 -9.86
CA ALA A 19 -6.67 -5.76 -9.07
C ALA A 19 -7.06 -6.61 -7.86
N VAL A 20 -7.07 -6.01 -6.67
CA VAL A 20 -7.50 -6.71 -5.47
C VAL A 20 -8.93 -7.24 -5.68
N ASP A 21 -9.15 -8.51 -5.40
CA ASP A 21 -10.51 -9.04 -5.36
C ASP A 21 -11.26 -8.31 -4.25
N ASN A 22 -12.24 -7.48 -4.64
CA ASN A 22 -13.09 -6.75 -3.70
C ASN A 22 -13.89 -7.68 -2.77
N ASN A 23 -13.95 -8.98 -3.05
CA ASN A 23 -14.56 -10.00 -2.20
C ASN A 23 -13.55 -10.73 -1.29
N CYS A 24 -12.30 -10.29 -1.22
CA CYS A 24 -11.30 -10.90 -0.33
C CYS A 24 -11.66 -10.69 1.14
N ALA A 25 -11.89 -11.79 1.88
CA ALA A 25 -12.23 -11.75 3.30
C ALA A 25 -11.19 -11.02 4.16
N TYR A 26 -9.89 -11.15 3.84
CA TYR A 26 -8.82 -10.45 4.57
C TYR A 26 -8.91 -8.94 4.41
N LEU A 27 -9.15 -8.46 3.18
CA LEU A 27 -9.28 -7.03 2.93
C LEU A 27 -10.56 -6.48 3.58
N SER A 28 -11.68 -7.21 3.50
CA SER A 28 -12.93 -6.82 4.16
C SER A 28 -12.75 -6.68 5.67
N LEU A 29 -12.14 -7.68 6.32
CA LEU A 29 -11.85 -7.64 7.76
C LEU A 29 -10.95 -6.47 8.14
N ALA A 30 -9.91 -6.19 7.34
CA ALA A 30 -9.02 -5.06 7.59
C ALA A 30 -9.74 -3.71 7.48
N ARG A 31 -10.63 -3.55 6.49
CA ARG A 31 -11.46 -2.34 6.32
C ARG A 31 -12.47 -2.17 7.45
N GLU A 32 -13.10 -3.25 7.91
CA GLU A 32 -13.99 -3.24 9.06
C GLU A 32 -13.22 -2.82 10.34
N PHE A 33 -12.05 -3.41 10.56
CA PHE A 33 -11.19 -3.07 11.69
C PHE A 33 -10.80 -1.58 11.67
N ILE A 34 -10.32 -1.05 10.54
CA ILE A 34 -9.98 0.37 10.44
C ILE A 34 -11.21 1.27 10.65
N SER A 35 -12.35 0.90 10.10
CA SER A 35 -13.61 1.64 10.31
C SER A 35 -13.99 1.70 11.80
N SER A 36 -13.63 0.68 12.58
CA SER A 36 -13.82 0.66 14.04
C SER A 36 -12.91 1.60 14.82
N LEU A 37 -11.80 2.07 14.24
CA LEU A 37 -10.83 2.97 14.90
C LEU A 37 -11.30 4.44 14.95
N HIS A 38 -12.52 4.75 14.50
CA HIS A 38 -13.10 6.10 14.48
C HIS A 38 -12.21 7.15 13.80
N ARG A 39 -11.39 6.72 12.83
CA ARG A 39 -10.58 7.61 12.01
C ARG A 39 -11.45 8.22 10.89
N PRO A 40 -11.20 9.48 10.47
CA PRO A 40 -11.93 10.05 9.36
C PRO A 40 -11.75 9.19 8.11
N SER A 41 -12.83 8.71 7.51
CA SER A 41 -12.75 7.86 6.30
C SER A 41 -12.05 8.56 5.13
N ALA A 42 -12.07 9.89 5.10
CA ALA A 42 -11.43 10.72 4.08
C ALA A 42 -9.90 10.59 4.01
N ILE A 43 -9.24 10.06 5.06
CA ILE A 43 -7.79 9.81 5.02
C ILE A 43 -7.46 8.46 4.35
N PHE A 44 -8.44 7.60 4.11
CA PHE A 44 -8.20 6.31 3.47
C PHE A 44 -8.50 6.39 1.98
N ASP A 45 -7.56 5.90 1.19
CA ASP A 45 -7.71 5.81 -0.25
C ASP A 45 -7.65 4.35 -0.68
N THR A 46 -8.85 3.79 -0.89
CA THR A 46 -9.03 2.39 -1.26
C THR A 46 -8.38 2.03 -2.60
N GLN A 47 -8.01 3.01 -3.43
CA GLN A 47 -7.28 2.74 -4.69
C GLN A 47 -5.85 2.24 -4.44
N PHE A 48 -5.32 2.45 -3.23
CA PHE A 48 -3.97 2.03 -2.84
C PHE A 48 -3.97 0.87 -1.83
N ASP A 49 -5.13 0.27 -1.57
CA ASP A 49 -5.26 -0.94 -0.78
C ASP A 49 -4.59 -2.12 -1.49
N TRP A 50 -3.95 -3.00 -0.72
CA TRP A 50 -3.32 -4.21 -1.20
C TRP A 50 -3.55 -5.36 -0.24
N CYS A 51 -3.85 -6.55 -0.75
CA CYS A 51 -3.92 -7.76 0.05
C CYS A 51 -2.86 -8.78 -0.41
N TYR A 52 -2.10 -9.31 0.54
CA TYR A 52 -1.02 -10.27 0.32
C TYR A 52 -1.39 -11.70 0.77
N CYS A 53 -2.68 -11.98 0.95
CA CYS A 53 -3.15 -13.34 1.24
C CYS A 53 -2.96 -14.25 0.01
N ILE A 54 -3.00 -15.57 0.23
CA ILE A 54 -2.80 -16.57 -0.82
C ILE A 54 -3.76 -16.42 -2.02
N ALA A 55 -4.94 -15.84 -1.83
CA ALA A 55 -5.92 -15.60 -2.91
C ALA A 55 -5.60 -14.34 -3.73
N CYS A 56 -5.05 -13.29 -3.11
CA CYS A 56 -4.78 -12.00 -3.75
C CYS A 56 -3.35 -11.86 -4.25
N TYR A 57 -2.39 -12.55 -3.62
CA TYR A 57 -0.98 -12.54 -4.00
C TYR A 57 -0.47 -13.96 -4.07
N LYS A 58 -0.32 -14.46 -5.30
CA LYS A 58 -0.04 -15.87 -5.56
C LYS A 58 1.38 -16.26 -5.11
N THR A 59 1.57 -17.53 -4.77
CA THR A 59 2.87 -18.05 -4.29
C THR A 59 3.95 -18.06 -5.36
N GLU A 60 3.57 -18.09 -6.63
CA GLU A 60 4.50 -18.01 -7.76
C GLU A 60 4.96 -16.58 -8.08
N TRP A 61 4.39 -15.56 -7.43
CA TRP A 61 4.84 -14.18 -7.57
C TRP A 61 6.01 -13.90 -6.64
N ASP A 62 6.81 -12.89 -7.00
CA ASP A 62 8.05 -12.54 -6.30
C ASP A 62 7.85 -12.37 -4.78
N ASP A 63 8.77 -12.92 -4.00
CA ASP A 63 8.80 -12.75 -2.53
C ASP A 63 9.59 -11.52 -2.09
N VAL A 64 10.23 -10.82 -3.02
CA VAL A 64 11.08 -9.67 -2.74
C VAL A 64 10.77 -8.53 -3.71
N LEU A 65 10.53 -7.34 -3.18
CA LEU A 65 10.43 -6.10 -3.93
C LEU A 65 11.76 -5.34 -3.84
N GLN A 66 12.31 -4.95 -4.99
CA GLN A 66 13.41 -3.99 -5.02
C GLN A 66 12.86 -2.56 -5.12
N ALA A 67 13.24 -1.70 -4.17
CA ALA A 67 12.93 -0.28 -4.20
C ALA A 67 14.22 0.53 -4.04
N GLY A 68 14.71 1.09 -5.15
CA GLY A 68 16.03 1.71 -5.23
C GLY A 68 17.14 0.68 -5.08
N GLU A 69 18.04 0.90 -4.11
CA GLU A 69 19.15 -0.01 -3.79
C GLU A 69 18.78 -1.05 -2.72
N ALA A 70 17.58 -0.96 -2.14
CA ALA A 70 17.12 -1.82 -1.07
C ALA A 70 16.18 -2.93 -1.58
N PHE A 71 16.22 -4.07 -0.89
CA PHE A 71 15.35 -5.22 -1.10
C PHE A 71 14.45 -5.41 0.12
N TYR A 72 13.16 -5.56 -0.13
CA TYR A 72 12.13 -5.73 0.90
C TYR A 72 11.42 -7.05 0.69
N VAL A 73 11.22 -7.81 1.78
CA VAL A 73 10.42 -9.04 1.72
C VAL A 73 8.94 -8.65 1.60
N ILE A 74 8.22 -9.33 0.71
CA ILE A 74 6.77 -9.18 0.57
C ILE A 74 6.09 -9.74 1.83
N PRO A 75 5.24 -8.95 2.51
CA PRO A 75 4.61 -9.37 3.75
C PRO A 75 3.42 -10.29 3.46
N ARG A 76 3.68 -11.58 3.24
CA ARG A 76 2.63 -12.60 3.01
C ARG A 76 1.58 -12.59 4.12
N ASP A 77 0.32 -12.75 3.73
CA ASP A 77 -0.87 -12.71 4.60
C ASP A 77 -1.18 -11.36 5.27
N TRP A 78 -0.51 -10.28 4.84
CA TRP A 78 -0.82 -8.94 5.32
C TRP A 78 -1.83 -8.23 4.42
N VAL A 79 -2.44 -7.18 4.97
CA VAL A 79 -3.21 -6.20 4.21
C VAL A 79 -2.56 -4.84 4.41
N ARG A 80 -2.28 -4.16 3.31
CA ARG A 80 -1.88 -2.76 3.27
C ARG A 80 -3.13 -1.94 2.97
N LEU A 81 -3.40 -0.92 3.78
CA LEU A 81 -4.48 0.02 3.53
C LEU A 81 -3.89 1.35 3.08
N GLY A 82 -4.43 1.87 1.98
CA GLY A 82 -4.01 3.15 1.42
C GLY A 82 -4.42 4.28 2.35
N ILE A 83 -3.46 5.11 2.76
CA ILE A 83 -3.73 6.33 3.51
C ILE A 83 -3.30 7.50 2.62
N HIS A 84 -4.25 8.39 2.34
CA HIS A 84 -3.99 9.69 1.77
C HIS A 84 -3.84 10.70 2.90
N ILE A 85 -2.65 11.27 3.01
CA ILE A 85 -2.37 12.36 3.94
C ILE A 85 -2.12 13.61 3.09
N ASP A 86 -3.02 14.59 3.19
CA ASP A 86 -2.73 15.94 2.70
C ASP A 86 -1.56 16.50 3.52
N HIS A 87 -0.58 17.10 2.84
CA HIS A 87 0.59 17.71 3.47
C HIS A 87 0.20 18.73 4.56
N VAL A 88 -0.96 19.39 4.42
CA VAL A 88 -1.51 20.29 5.44
C VAL A 88 -1.97 19.51 6.69
N VAL A 89 -2.62 18.36 6.50
CA VAL A 89 -3.09 17.48 7.59
C VAL A 89 -1.92 16.83 8.32
N GLU A 90 -0.88 16.43 7.59
CA GLU A 90 0.38 15.93 8.17
C GLU A 90 1.00 16.93 9.16
N GLN A 91 1.15 18.19 8.73
CA GLN A 91 1.77 19.25 9.53
C GLN A 91 0.94 19.65 10.74
N ILE A 92 -0.40 19.66 10.63
CA ILE A 92 -1.30 20.04 11.72
C ILE A 92 -1.37 18.95 12.79
N HIS A 93 -1.35 17.68 12.40
CA HIS A 93 -1.62 16.56 13.32
C HIS A 93 -0.37 15.83 13.79
N GLY A 94 0.84 16.21 13.34
CA GLY A 94 2.10 15.63 13.81
C GLY A 94 2.16 14.12 13.61
N ILE A 95 1.64 13.62 12.48
CA ILE A 95 1.39 12.19 12.24
C ILE A 95 2.69 11.35 12.37
N TRP A 96 3.85 11.96 12.11
CA TRP A 96 5.16 11.32 12.12
C TRP A 96 6.09 11.77 13.25
N ASP A 97 5.66 12.74 14.06
CA ASP A 97 6.44 13.21 15.21
C ASP A 97 6.06 12.37 16.44
N SER A 98 6.76 11.25 16.61
CA SER A 98 6.69 10.36 17.78
C SER A 98 8.01 10.31 18.54
#